data_AF-A0A2G9UJW6-F1
#
_entry.id   AF-A0A2G9UJW6-F1
#
_cell.length_a   1.000
_cell.length_b   1.000
_cell.length_c   1.000
_cell.angle_alpha   90.00
_cell.angle_beta   90.00
_cell.angle_gamma   90.00
#
_symmetry.space_group_name_H-M   'P 1'
#
loop_
_entity.id
_entity.type
_entity.pdbx_description
1 polymer ?
#
loop_
_entity_poly.entity_id
_entity_poly.type
_entity_poly.pdbx_seq_one_letter_code
_entity_poly.pdbx_strand_id
1 'polypeptide(L)'
;MTFLPIFVIPMLAFGGFFITYESIPGYFMWLSALSYFKYSYEALAINEWEAIDVIPGCQNHTFKYRQCPTSGAQVLEQIDFDGISKWTDVFVLSAMVVIIRTIAYVALVIRAYRSR
;
A
#
# COMPACT_ATOMS: atom_id res chain seq x y z
N MET A 1 17.93 16.54 2.13
CA MET A 1 17.04 15.97 1.08
C MET A 1 17.68 14.78 0.34
N THR A 2 18.99 14.53 0.47
CA THR A 2 19.71 13.47 -0.27
C THR A 2 19.40 12.04 0.18
N PHE A 3 19.02 11.81 1.45
CA PHE A 3 18.80 10.46 1.99
C PHE A 3 17.36 9.94 1.82
N LEU A 4 16.41 10.84 1.58
CA LEU A 4 14.99 10.52 1.52
C LEU A 4 14.65 9.53 0.38
N PRO A 5 15.21 9.70 -0.84
CA PRO A 5 14.96 8.77 -1.95
C PRO A 5 15.44 7.35 -1.68
N ILE A 6 16.52 7.19 -0.92
CA ILE A 6 17.10 5.88 -0.59
C ILE A 6 16.10 5.02 0.20
N PHE A 7 15.27 5.64 1.03
CA PHE A 7 14.24 4.95 1.81
C PHE A 7 12.90 4.88 1.10
N VAL A 8 12.50 5.95 0.41
CA VAL A 8 11.16 6.04 -0.21
C VAL A 8 11.04 5.16 -1.45
N ILE A 9 12.07 5.07 -2.28
CA ILE A 9 12.00 4.30 -3.53
C ILE A 9 11.76 2.80 -3.26
N PRO A 10 12.51 2.14 -2.35
CA PRO A 10 12.22 0.76 -1.99
C PRO A 10 10.81 0.58 -1.40
N MET A 11 10.39 1.47 -0.49
CA MET A 11 9.05 1.39 0.09
C MET A 11 7.95 1.49 -0.98
N LEU A 12 8.12 2.35 -1.98
CA LEU A 12 7.20 2.47 -3.10
C LEU A 12 7.19 1.22 -3.98
N ALA A 13 8.37 0.67 -4.31
CA ALA A 13 8.49 -0.52 -5.16
C ALA A 13 7.81 -1.75 -4.56
N PHE A 14 7.95 -1.95 -3.24
CA PHE A 14 7.34 -3.07 -2.50
C PHE A 14 5.96 -2.75 -1.91
N GLY A 15 5.34 -1.64 -2.35
CA GLY A 15 4.04 -1.17 -1.88
C GLY A 15 2.83 -1.77 -2.61
N GLY A 16 3.01 -2.82 -3.42
CA GLY A 16 1.91 -3.51 -4.13
C GLY A 16 1.58 -2.97 -5.52
N PHE A 17 1.98 -1.73 -5.87
CA PHE A 17 1.71 -1.15 -7.19
C PHE A 17 2.67 -1.65 -8.29
N PHE A 18 3.97 -1.71 -8.01
CA PHE A 18 4.98 -2.14 -9.01
C PHE A 18 5.26 -3.64 -8.95
N ILE A 19 5.24 -4.21 -7.74
CA ILE A 19 5.49 -5.63 -7.48
C ILE A 19 4.30 -6.14 -6.66
N THR A 20 3.62 -7.17 -7.17
CA THR A 20 2.49 -7.83 -6.48
C THR A 20 2.99 -8.60 -5.26
N TYR A 21 2.13 -8.78 -4.25
CA TYR A 21 2.54 -9.38 -2.98
C TYR A 21 3.00 -10.84 -3.11
N GLU A 22 2.29 -11.66 -3.89
CA GLU A 22 2.70 -13.02 -4.25
C GLU A 22 4.09 -13.11 -4.90
N SER A 23 4.51 -12.07 -5.64
CA SER A 23 5.81 -12.06 -6.32
C SER A 23 6.97 -11.64 -5.42
N ILE A 24 6.69 -11.18 -4.19
CA ILE A 24 7.73 -10.73 -3.25
C ILE A 24 8.41 -11.96 -2.63
N PRO A 25 9.74 -12.13 -2.83
CA PRO A 25 10.46 -13.21 -2.17
C PRO A 25 10.41 -13.05 -0.64
N GLY A 26 10.30 -14.16 0.10
CA GLY A 26 10.10 -14.13 1.55
C GLY A 26 11.13 -13.31 2.35
N TYR A 27 12.36 -13.18 1.85
CA TYR A 27 13.41 -12.38 2.46
C TYR A 27 13.17 -10.85 2.38
N PHE A 28 12.29 -10.37 1.50
CA PHE A 28 11.86 -8.96 1.39
C PHE A 28 10.47 -8.69 1.97
N MET A 29 9.78 -9.71 2.48
CA MET A 29 8.40 -9.58 2.96
C MET A 29 8.27 -8.58 4.12
N TRP A 30 9.27 -8.52 5.00
CA TRP A 30 9.33 -7.53 6.08
C TRP A 30 9.40 -6.07 5.57
N LEU A 31 10.05 -5.85 4.41
CA LEU A 31 10.20 -4.52 3.83
C LEU A 31 8.87 -4.03 3.25
N SER A 32 8.10 -4.94 2.65
CA SER A 32 6.72 -4.66 2.22
C SER A 32 5.81 -4.40 3.42
N ALA A 33 5.93 -5.17 4.50
CA ALA A 33 5.17 -4.95 5.74
C ALA A 33 5.52 -3.61 6.43
N LEU A 34 6.73 -3.09 6.25
CA LEU A 34 7.12 -1.77 6.76
C LEU A 34 6.72 -0.62 5.84
N SER A 35 6.26 -0.90 4.61
CA SER A 35 5.93 0.14 3.64
C SER A 35 4.57 0.76 3.95
N TYR A 36 4.54 2.06 4.23
CA TYR A 36 3.27 2.80 4.32
C TYR A 36 2.56 2.91 2.96
N PHE A 37 3.28 2.72 1.84
CA PHE A 37 2.64 2.68 0.52
C PHE A 37 1.76 1.45 0.35
N LYS A 38 2.16 0.31 0.92
CA LYS A 38 1.38 -0.93 0.92
C LYS A 38 -0.06 -0.67 1.39
N TYR A 39 -0.17 -0.26 2.66
CA TYR A 39 -1.46 -0.05 3.31
C TYR A 39 -2.24 1.11 2.69
N SER A 40 -1.55 2.16 2.23
CA SER A 40 -2.22 3.30 1.58
C SER A 40 -2.81 2.91 0.23
N TYR A 41 -2.07 2.13 -0.57
CA TYR A 41 -2.49 1.68 -1.88
C TYR A 41 -3.66 0.71 -1.78
N GLU A 42 -3.60 -0.25 -0.87
CA GLU A 42 -4.69 -1.19 -0.60
C GLU A 42 -5.98 -0.47 -0.17
N ALA A 43 -5.90 0.42 0.83
CA ALA A 43 -7.06 1.17 1.29
C ALA A 43 -7.70 2.05 0.19
N LEU A 44 -6.86 2.72 -0.62
CA LEU A 44 -7.32 3.57 -1.72
C LEU A 44 -7.93 2.75 -2.86
N ALA A 45 -7.31 1.62 -3.22
CA ALA A 45 -7.81 0.74 -4.25
C ALA A 45 -9.18 0.16 -3.85
N ILE A 46 -9.33 -0.32 -2.62
CA ILE A 46 -10.62 -0.80 -2.10
C ILE A 46 -11.64 0.35 -2.14
N ASN A 47 -11.28 1.54 -1.66
CA ASN A 47 -12.21 2.68 -1.63
C ASN A 47 -12.72 3.08 -3.03
N GLU A 48 -11.89 2.97 -4.06
CA GLU A 48 -12.27 3.31 -5.43
C GLU A 48 -13.11 2.22 -6.09
N TRP A 49 -12.69 0.95 -5.96
CA TRP A 49 -13.26 -0.16 -6.72
C TRP A 49 -14.43 -0.85 -6.02
N GLU A 50 -14.60 -0.70 -4.71
CA GLU A 50 -15.68 -1.34 -3.93
C GLU A 50 -17.07 -0.91 -4.40
N ALA A 51 -17.23 0.33 -4.87
CA ALA A 51 -18.52 0.85 -5.33
C ALA A 51 -18.80 0.63 -6.83
N ILE A 52 -17.86 0.03 -7.57
CA ILE A 52 -17.95 -0.13 -9.02
C ILE A 52 -18.39 -1.56 -9.35
N ASP A 53 -19.68 -1.75 -9.56
CA ASP A 53 -20.24 -3.05 -9.92
C ASP A 53 -19.97 -3.43 -11.39
N VAL A 54 -19.93 -2.46 -12.29
CA VAL A 54 -19.81 -2.68 -13.74
C VAL A 54 -18.86 -1.70 -14.38
N ILE A 55 -17.86 -2.22 -15.10
CA ILE A 55 -16.94 -1.43 -15.90
C ILE A 55 -17.44 -1.38 -17.35
N PRO A 56 -17.89 -0.20 -17.84
CA PRO A 56 -18.43 -0.07 -19.20
C PRO A 56 -17.34 -0.36 -20.24
N GLY A 57 -17.69 -1.16 -21.25
CA GLY A 57 -16.77 -1.57 -22.32
C GLY A 57 -16.12 -2.94 -22.15
N CYS A 58 -16.25 -3.57 -20.97
CA CYS A 58 -15.70 -4.90 -20.71
C CYS A 58 -16.73 -6.03 -20.57
N GLN A 59 -18.03 -5.71 -20.64
CA GLN A 59 -19.11 -6.70 -20.60
C GLN A 59 -19.20 -7.60 -21.84
N ASN A 60 -18.72 -7.13 -22.99
CA ASN A 60 -18.71 -7.94 -24.22
C ASN A 60 -17.38 -8.69 -24.33
N HIS A 61 -17.36 -9.94 -23.86
CA HIS A 61 -16.24 -10.87 -24.00
C HIS A 61 -16.02 -11.28 -25.47
N THR A 62 -15.59 -10.33 -26.29
CA THR A 62 -14.98 -10.59 -27.60
C THR A 62 -13.51 -10.92 -27.42
N PHE A 63 -12.88 -11.52 -28.44
CA PHE A 63 -11.47 -11.96 -28.38
C PHE A 63 -10.48 -10.84 -27.94
N LYS A 64 -10.84 -9.56 -28.12
CA LYS A 64 -10.10 -8.38 -27.65
C LYS A 64 -10.14 -8.12 -26.13
N TYR A 65 -11.11 -8.69 -25.40
CA TYR A 65 -11.41 -8.32 -24.00
C TYR A 65 -11.43 -9.52 -23.03
N ARG A 66 -10.83 -10.66 -23.39
CA ARG A 66 -10.84 -11.86 -22.50
C ARG A 66 -10.20 -11.63 -21.13
N GLN A 67 -9.29 -10.66 -21.01
CA GLN A 67 -8.59 -10.35 -19.76
C GLN A 67 -9.07 -9.05 -19.09
N CYS A 68 -10.18 -8.45 -19.56
CA CYS A 68 -10.68 -7.24 -18.92
C CYS A 68 -11.54 -7.59 -17.69
N PRO A 69 -11.29 -6.96 -16.53
CA PRO A 69 -12.19 -7.06 -15.38
C PRO A 69 -13.54 -6.41 -15.71
N THR A 70 -14.62 -7.10 -15.33
CA THR A 70 -16.00 -6.68 -15.55
C THR A 70 -16.58 -5.88 -14.39
N SER A 71 -15.97 -6.00 -13.21
CA SER A 71 -16.36 -5.32 -11.97
C SER A 71 -15.12 -4.89 -11.18
N GLY A 72 -15.28 -3.92 -10.28
CA GLY A 72 -14.22 -3.50 -9.36
C GLY A 72 -13.78 -4.61 -8.42
N ALA A 73 -14.68 -5.53 -8.04
CA ALA A 73 -14.32 -6.72 -7.26
C ALA A 73 -13.28 -7.59 -7.98
N GLN A 74 -13.40 -7.79 -9.31
CA GLN A 74 -12.40 -8.54 -10.08
C GLN A 74 -11.07 -7.78 -10.20
N VAL A 75 -11.09 -6.45 -10.20
CA VAL A 75 -9.86 -5.65 -10.14
C VAL A 75 -9.15 -5.88 -8.81
N LEU A 76 -9.88 -5.84 -7.69
CA LEU A 76 -9.31 -6.05 -6.36
C LEU A 76 -8.75 -7.47 -6.18
N GLU A 77 -9.41 -8.49 -6.73
CA GLU A 77 -8.93 -9.88 -6.74
C GLU A 77 -7.64 -10.02 -7.55
N GLN A 78 -7.50 -9.31 -8.68
CA GLN A 78 -6.27 -9.33 -9.49
C GLN A 78 -5.07 -8.65 -8.83
N ILE A 79 -5.31 -7.68 -7.93
CA ILE A 79 -4.24 -6.95 -7.24
C ILE A 79 -3.76 -7.72 -5.99
N ASP A 80 -4.36 -8.89 -5.69
CA ASP A 80 -3.94 -9.79 -4.61
C ASP A 80 -4.04 -9.12 -3.22
N PHE A 81 -5.12 -8.37 -3.00
CA PHE A 81 -5.44 -7.85 -1.68
C PHE A 81 -6.15 -8.93 -0.87
N ASP A 82 -5.66 -9.17 0.36
CA ASP A 82 -5.97 -10.36 1.18
C ASP A 82 -7.39 -10.31 1.82
N GLY A 83 -8.34 -9.63 1.18
CA GLY A 83 -9.71 -9.46 1.66
C GLY A 83 -9.82 -8.72 2.99
N ILE A 84 -8.74 -8.08 3.43
CA ILE A 84 -8.69 -7.34 4.68
C ILE A 84 -9.53 -6.07 4.52
N SER A 85 -10.29 -5.73 5.56
CA SER A 85 -11.07 -4.48 5.56
C SER A 85 -10.15 -3.27 5.42
N LYS A 86 -10.49 -2.34 4.52
CA LYS A 86 -9.80 -1.04 4.35
C LYS A 86 -9.55 -0.30 5.67
N TRP A 87 -10.39 -0.54 6.68
CA TRP A 87 -10.25 0.05 8.01
C TRP A 87 -9.03 -0.47 8.79
N THR A 88 -8.64 -1.72 8.58
CA THR A 88 -7.42 -2.29 9.17
C THR A 88 -6.20 -1.56 8.63
N ASP A 89 -6.14 -1.30 7.33
CA ASP A 89 -5.03 -0.57 6.71
C ASP A 89 -4.95 0.87 7.20
N VAL A 90 -6.11 1.55 7.30
CA VAL A 90 -6.19 2.90 7.88
C VAL A 90 -5.70 2.90 9.33
N PHE A 91 -6.07 1.90 10.12
CA PHE A 91 -5.60 1.77 11.50
C PHE A 91 -4.08 1.58 11.56
N VAL A 92 -3.53 0.66 10.77
CA VAL A 92 -2.07 0.40 10.70
C VAL A 92 -1.32 1.65 10.27
N LEU A 93 -1.79 2.36 9.24
CA LEU A 93 -1.21 3.64 8.80
C LEU A 93 -1.21 4.68 9.92
N SER A 94 -2.32 4.82 10.63
CA SER A 94 -2.43 5.77 11.73
C SER A 94 -1.42 5.44 12.85
N ALA A 95 -1.27 4.16 13.17
CA ALA A 95 -0.31 3.69 14.17
C ALA A 95 1.13 3.97 13.73
N MET A 96 1.47 3.72 12.47
CA MET A 96 2.80 4.03 11.92
C MET A 96 3.12 5.53 12.02
N VAL A 97 2.16 6.41 11.71
CA VAL A 97 2.35 7.86 11.84
C VAL A 97 2.63 8.25 13.29
N VAL A 98 1.86 7.73 14.24
CA VAL A 98 2.08 8.01 15.67
C VAL A 98 3.45 7.52 16.11
N ILE A 99 3.86 6.31 15.75
CA ILE A 99 5.16 5.72 16.10
C ILE A 99 6.32 6.54 15.52
N ILE A 100 6.27 6.93 14.25
CA ILE A 100 7.35 7.72 13.64
C ILE A 100 7.44 9.10 14.30
N ARG A 101 6.30 9.71 14.64
CA ARG A 101 6.25 11.01 15.31
C ARG A 101 6.79 10.93 16.74
N THR A 102 6.46 9.88 17.49
CA THR A 102 6.98 9.69 18.86
C THR A 102 8.48 9.43 18.85
N ILE A 103 8.99 8.60 17.93
CA ILE A 103 10.43 8.39 17.74
C ILE A 103 11.15 9.70 17.41
N ALA A 104 10.61 10.48 16.47
CA ALA A 104 11.18 11.77 16.09
C ALA A 104 11.18 12.76 17.26
N TYR A 105 10.10 12.80 18.04
CA TYR A 105 10.01 13.64 19.25
C TYR A 105 11.04 13.22 20.30
N VAL A 106 11.15 11.93 20.62
CA VAL A 106 12.13 11.41 21.58
C VAL A 106 13.56 11.70 21.13
N ALA A 107 13.88 11.50 19.85
CA ALA A 107 15.20 11.82 19.30
C ALA A 107 15.53 13.32 19.42
N LEU A 108 14.53 14.19 19.17
CA LEU A 108 14.68 15.63 19.33
C LEU A 108 14.92 16.01 20.79
N VAL A 109 14.16 15.43 21.72
CA VAL A 109 14.29 15.65 23.16
C VAL A 109 15.68 15.22 23.65
N ILE A 110 16.15 14.02 23.29
CA ILE A 110 17.50 13.52 23.65
C ILE A 110 18.57 14.49 23.15
N ARG A 111 18.44 15.00 21.91
CA ARG A 111 19.40 15.96 21.34
C ARG A 111 19.35 17.30 22.07
N ALA A 112 18.17 17.79 22.44
CA ALA A 112 18.00 19.03 23.17
C ALA A 112 18.61 18.96 24.58
N TYR A 113 18.43 17.82 25.28
CA TYR A 113 19.05 17.59 26.58
C TYR A 113 20.57 17.45 26.51
N ARG A 114 21.14 16.79 25.49
CA ARG A 114 22.61 16.69 25.30
C ARG A 114 23.29 18.01 24.90
N SER A 115 22.52 18.95 24.35
CA SER A 115 23.04 20.25 23.91
C SER A 115 23.10 21.30 25.03
N ARG A 116 22.49 21.01 26.18
CA ARG A 116 22.66 21.76 27.43
C ARG A 116 23.78 21.13 28.24
#